data_AF-A0A3D2U3F7-F1
#
_entry.id   AF-A0A3D2U3F7-F1
#
_cell.length_a   1.000
_cell.length_b   1.000
_cell.length_c   1.000
_cell.angle_alpha   90.00
_cell.angle_beta   90.00
_cell.angle_gamma   90.00
#
_symmetry.space_group_name_H-M   'P 1'
#
loop_
_entity.id
_entity.type
_entity.pdbx_description
1 polymer ?
#
loop_
_entity_poly.entity_id
_entity_poly.type
_entity_poly.pdbx_seq_one_letter_code
_entity_poly.pdbx_strand_id
1 'polypeptide(L)'
;MNLQSLVRPENAVMKRDRVGTVLSVGLVLIVCLAAPRPTQAIDQVIRRSSTTPTRGKITAISKTGLTVKPQVGADVTVPANDIVDVRWDGEPAKLITARGADRAARFKRALEGYADVMTDPKSNSANIKLDLQFLIARATAGQALAGAGKLADAKAKLEAFLQMGGANFRYFPAVGLLGRVELALGNHDQAKTQFTTLSAAPWLDYKMAGQSAQAKVLLVQDSVDEALAA
;
A
#
# COMPACT_ATOMS: atom_id res chain seq x y z
N MET A 1 50.06 -28.68 -71.56
CA MET A 1 51.44 -28.69 -72.08
C MET A 1 51.69 -27.32 -72.71
N ASN A 2 52.83 -26.69 -72.43
CA ASN A 2 53.20 -25.29 -72.78
C ASN A 2 52.35 -24.17 -72.12
N LEU A 3 52.94 -23.02 -71.70
CA LEU A 3 54.34 -22.70 -71.37
C LEU A 3 54.37 -21.45 -70.46
N GLN A 4 55.41 -21.27 -69.64
CA GLN A 4 55.65 -20.08 -68.82
C GLN A 4 56.56 -19.06 -69.53
N SER A 5 56.24 -17.77 -69.45
CA SER A 5 57.18 -16.62 -69.40
C SER A 5 56.33 -15.34 -69.19
N LEU A 6 56.46 -14.50 -68.16
CA LEU A 6 57.58 -14.02 -67.33
C LEU A 6 58.42 -12.92 -68.02
N VAL A 7 57.89 -11.68 -68.02
CA VAL A 7 58.66 -10.43 -68.18
C VAL A 7 58.06 -9.30 -67.32
N ARG A 8 58.89 -8.73 -66.45
CA ARG A 8 58.91 -7.30 -66.02
C ARG A 8 60.16 -6.69 -66.69
N PRO A 9 60.29 -5.36 -66.92
CA PRO A 9 59.80 -4.27 -66.07
C PRO A 9 59.00 -3.21 -66.91
N GLU A 10 58.92 -1.89 -66.66
CA GLU A 10 59.58 -0.99 -65.70
C GLU A 10 58.74 0.23 -65.28
N ASN A 11 59.37 1.38 -65.04
CA ASN A 11 58.82 2.61 -64.47
C ASN A 11 58.09 3.50 -65.50
N ALA A 12 57.00 4.14 -65.07
CA ALA A 12 56.47 5.34 -65.71
C ALA A 12 56.21 6.43 -64.64
N VAL A 13 56.55 7.67 -64.99
CA VAL A 13 56.77 8.75 -64.03
C VAL A 13 55.47 9.41 -63.54
N MET A 14 55.42 9.58 -62.22
CA MET A 14 54.78 10.67 -61.47
C MET A 14 53.97 11.71 -62.29
N LYS A 15 52.65 11.74 -62.10
CA LYS A 15 51.85 12.95 -62.32
C LYS A 15 51.07 13.31 -61.06
N ARG A 16 51.60 14.30 -60.33
CA ARG A 16 50.87 15.01 -59.28
C ARG A 16 49.81 15.87 -59.97
N ASP A 17 48.54 15.63 -59.67
CA ASP A 17 47.50 16.66 -59.75
C ASP A 17 46.53 16.48 -58.58
N ARG A 18 45.86 17.58 -58.22
CA ARG A 18 45.22 17.79 -56.90
C ARG A 18 43.75 17.35 -56.88
N VAL A 19 43.18 17.47 -55.67
CA VAL A 19 41.74 17.64 -55.33
C VAL A 19 41.00 16.38 -54.85
N GLY A 20 40.72 16.39 -53.54
CA GLY A 20 39.41 16.08 -52.95
C GLY A 20 38.79 14.69 -53.13
N THR A 21 38.63 13.95 -52.04
CA THR A 21 37.35 13.84 -51.31
C THR A 21 37.53 12.85 -50.15
N VAL A 22 37.16 13.26 -48.93
CA VAL A 22 37.13 12.36 -47.76
C VAL A 22 35.82 11.57 -47.81
N LEU A 23 35.89 10.23 -47.80
CA LEU A 23 34.71 9.38 -47.66
C LEU A 23 34.84 8.48 -46.42
N SER A 24 34.16 8.89 -45.35
CA SER A 24 34.12 8.15 -44.09
C SER A 24 33.23 6.91 -44.19
N VAL A 25 33.73 5.75 -43.75
CA VAL A 25 32.93 4.53 -43.62
C VAL A 25 32.18 4.57 -42.29
N GLY A 26 30.84 4.60 -42.33
CA GLY A 26 29.98 4.74 -41.15
C GLY A 26 29.71 3.41 -40.44
N LEU A 27 29.93 3.39 -39.12
CA LEU A 27 29.54 2.31 -38.22
C LEU A 27 28.05 2.48 -37.82
N VAL A 28 27.16 1.60 -38.28
CA VAL A 28 25.74 1.64 -37.90
C VAL A 28 25.54 0.96 -36.55
N LEU A 29 25.33 1.76 -35.50
CA LEU A 29 24.96 1.31 -34.17
C LEU A 29 23.44 1.07 -34.09
N ILE A 30 23.00 -0.19 -34.11
CA ILE A 30 21.58 -0.53 -33.90
C ILE A 30 21.24 -0.35 -32.42
N VAL A 31 20.68 0.81 -32.08
CA VAL A 31 20.09 1.06 -30.77
C VAL A 31 18.70 0.43 -30.72
N CYS A 32 18.58 -0.73 -30.07
CA CYS A 32 17.29 -1.33 -29.77
C CYS A 32 16.48 -0.42 -28.83
N LEU A 33 15.49 0.29 -29.36
CA LEU A 33 14.48 1.00 -28.56
C LEU A 33 13.64 -0.02 -27.79
N ALA A 34 14.11 -0.38 -26.59
CA ALA A 34 13.29 -1.02 -25.58
C ALA A 34 12.25 -0.01 -25.08
N ALA A 35 11.12 0.08 -25.78
CA ALA A 35 9.99 0.88 -25.32
C ALA A 35 9.64 0.46 -23.89
N PRO A 36 9.53 1.41 -22.93
CA PRO A 36 9.15 1.06 -21.56
C PRO A 36 7.76 0.47 -21.60
N ARG A 37 7.66 -0.85 -21.39
CA ARG A 37 6.36 -1.49 -21.24
C ARG A 37 5.66 -0.81 -20.06
N PRO A 38 4.39 -0.37 -20.20
CA PRO A 38 3.66 0.12 -19.04
C PRO A 38 3.63 -1.02 -18.03
N THR A 39 4.23 -0.80 -16.86
CA THR A 39 3.99 -1.66 -15.71
C THR A 39 2.52 -1.51 -15.40
N GLN A 40 1.70 -2.47 -15.84
CA GLN A 40 0.31 -2.53 -15.43
C GLN A 40 0.32 -2.58 -13.91
N ALA A 41 -0.29 -1.56 -13.30
CA ALA A 41 -0.60 -1.64 -11.91
C ALA A 41 -1.58 -2.81 -11.73
N ILE A 42 -1.44 -3.47 -10.59
CA ILE A 42 -2.21 -4.63 -10.18
C ILE A 42 -2.20 -4.60 -8.66
N ASP A 43 -3.26 -5.08 -8.02
CA ASP A 43 -3.36 -4.97 -6.57
C ASP A 43 -2.17 -5.66 -5.89
N GLN A 44 -1.64 -5.01 -4.84
CA GLN A 44 -0.52 -5.52 -4.05
C GLN A 44 -0.90 -5.53 -2.58
N VAL A 45 -0.98 -6.72 -1.99
CA VAL A 45 -1.21 -6.89 -0.55
C VAL A 45 0.15 -7.01 0.14
N ILE A 46 0.48 -6.00 0.95
CA ILE A 46 1.69 -5.95 1.77
C ILE A 46 1.38 -6.63 3.10
N ARG A 47 2.09 -7.72 3.38
CA ARG A 47 1.92 -8.57 4.56
C ARG A 47 2.94 -8.24 5.65
N ARG A 48 2.64 -8.54 6.91
CA ARG A 48 3.61 -8.48 8.01
C ARG A 48 4.52 -9.71 8.01
N SER A 49 3.97 -10.86 7.63
CA SER A 49 4.64 -12.15 7.52
C SER A 49 5.66 -12.29 6.38
N SER A 50 5.71 -11.34 5.44
CA SER A 50 6.50 -11.47 4.22
C SER A 50 7.06 -10.16 3.71
N THR A 51 8.33 -10.16 3.30
CA THR A 51 9.00 -9.05 2.62
C THR A 51 8.53 -8.86 1.17
N THR A 52 7.87 -9.86 0.58
CA THR A 52 7.39 -9.84 -0.81
C THR A 52 5.86 -9.61 -0.84
N PRO A 53 5.38 -8.51 -1.45
CA PRO A 53 3.95 -8.26 -1.61
C PRO A 53 3.28 -9.35 -2.46
N THR A 54 2.09 -9.81 -2.04
CA THR A 54 1.25 -10.67 -2.88
C THR A 54 0.66 -9.81 -4.00
N ARG A 55 0.94 -10.12 -5.26
CA ARG A 55 0.46 -9.37 -6.42
C ARG A 55 -0.58 -10.18 -7.19
N GLY A 56 -1.68 -9.55 -7.57
CA GLY A 56 -2.77 -10.21 -8.28
C GLY A 56 -4.05 -9.39 -8.20
N LYS A 57 -5.10 -9.80 -8.91
CA LYS A 57 -6.42 -9.16 -8.78
C LYS A 57 -7.05 -9.56 -7.45
N ILE A 58 -7.51 -8.61 -6.65
CA ILE A 58 -8.35 -8.93 -5.47
C ILE A 58 -9.72 -9.40 -5.96
N THR A 59 -10.08 -10.66 -5.65
CA THR A 59 -11.33 -11.31 -6.09
C THR A 59 -12.38 -11.39 -5.01
N ALA A 60 -11.99 -11.35 -3.73
CA ALA A 60 -12.91 -11.29 -2.59
C ALA A 60 -12.36 -10.41 -1.47
N ILE A 61 -13.25 -9.72 -0.77
CA ILE A 61 -12.97 -8.89 0.40
C ILE A 61 -13.90 -9.34 1.52
N SER A 62 -13.36 -9.55 2.72
CA SER A 62 -14.10 -9.90 3.92
C SER A 62 -13.47 -9.26 5.16
N LYS A 63 -14.20 -9.20 6.28
CA LYS A 63 -13.65 -8.75 7.58
C LYS A 63 -12.52 -9.64 8.12
N THR A 64 -12.34 -10.84 7.55
CA THR A 64 -11.29 -11.80 7.92
C THR A 64 -10.17 -11.92 6.88
N GLY A 65 -10.23 -11.23 5.74
CA GLY A 65 -9.14 -11.27 4.77
C GLY A 65 -9.52 -10.91 3.34
N LEU A 66 -8.53 -11.05 2.47
CA LEU A 66 -8.62 -10.82 1.03
C LEU A 66 -8.28 -12.12 0.29
N THR A 67 -8.99 -12.41 -0.80
CA THR A 67 -8.52 -13.39 -1.79
C THR A 67 -7.87 -12.64 -2.94
N VAL A 68 -6.61 -12.98 -3.22
CA VAL A 68 -5.83 -12.42 -4.32
C VAL A 68 -5.63 -13.51 -5.37
N LYS A 69 -5.99 -13.25 -6.62
CA LYS A 69 -5.72 -14.12 -7.77
C LYS A 69 -4.46 -13.66 -8.48
N PRO A 70 -3.32 -14.35 -8.35
CA PRO A 70 -2.09 -14.00 -9.06
C PRO A 70 -2.25 -14.24 -10.58
N GLN A 71 -1.32 -13.69 -11.37
CA GLN A 71 -1.28 -13.97 -12.81
C GLN A 71 -0.88 -15.42 -13.12
N VAL A 72 -0.13 -16.07 -12.24
CA VAL A 72 0.32 -17.47 -12.33
C VAL A 72 0.22 -18.12 -10.95
N GLY A 73 -0.33 -19.32 -10.88
CA GLY A 73 -0.53 -20.07 -9.63
C GLY A 73 -1.98 -20.06 -9.14
N ALA A 74 -2.20 -20.60 -7.95
CA ALA A 74 -3.51 -20.66 -7.29
C ALA A 74 -3.88 -19.33 -6.62
N ASP A 75 -5.17 -19.12 -6.37
CA ASP A 75 -5.69 -18.01 -5.56
C ASP A 75 -5.11 -18.09 -4.12
N VAL A 76 -4.73 -16.93 -3.57
CA VAL A 76 -4.09 -16.78 -2.26
C VAL A 76 -4.99 -16.00 -1.32
N THR A 77 -5.46 -16.65 -0.26
CA THR A 77 -6.16 -15.97 0.85
C THR A 77 -5.15 -15.37 1.81
N VAL A 78 -5.24 -14.05 2.06
CA VAL A 78 -4.42 -13.31 3.02
C VAL A 78 -5.31 -12.91 4.22
N PRO A 79 -5.00 -13.34 5.45
CA PRO A 79 -5.80 -13.02 6.63
C PRO A 79 -5.64 -11.54 7.01
N ALA A 80 -6.73 -10.89 7.41
CA ALA A 80 -6.73 -9.43 7.57
C ALA A 80 -5.78 -8.91 8.68
N ASN A 81 -5.52 -9.70 9.73
CA ASN A 81 -4.55 -9.31 10.76
C ASN A 81 -3.11 -9.26 10.24
N ASP A 82 -2.76 -9.98 9.18
CA ASP A 82 -1.44 -9.95 8.51
C ASP A 82 -1.30 -8.80 7.50
N ILE A 83 -2.41 -8.17 7.09
CA ILE A 83 -2.37 -7.08 6.10
C ILE A 83 -1.86 -5.79 6.76
N VAL A 84 -0.70 -5.32 6.30
CA VAL A 84 -0.16 -4.00 6.63
C VAL A 84 -0.80 -2.94 5.75
N ASP A 85 -0.82 -3.21 4.44
CA ASP A 85 -1.32 -2.26 3.44
C ASP A 85 -1.83 -2.95 2.18
N VAL A 86 -2.71 -2.27 1.44
CA VAL A 86 -3.14 -2.68 0.11
C VAL A 86 -2.87 -1.53 -0.84
N ARG A 87 -2.09 -1.78 -1.89
CA ARG A 87 -1.96 -0.85 -3.00
C ARG A 87 -2.89 -1.30 -4.10
N TRP A 88 -3.92 -0.52 -4.37
CA TRP A 88 -4.92 -0.87 -5.36
C TRP A 88 -4.42 -0.57 -6.76
N ASP A 89 -4.89 -1.34 -7.74
CA ASP A 89 -4.73 -0.95 -9.14
C ASP A 89 -5.31 0.46 -9.38
N GLY A 90 -4.59 1.25 -10.18
CA GLY A 90 -4.95 2.62 -10.52
C GLY A 90 -4.82 3.66 -9.38
N GLU A 91 -4.35 3.32 -8.18
CA GLU A 91 -4.35 4.30 -7.06
C GLU A 91 -3.48 5.54 -7.30
N PRO A 92 -3.89 6.74 -6.81
CA PRO A 92 -3.06 7.94 -6.87
C PRO A 92 -1.70 7.73 -6.19
N ALA A 93 -0.60 8.05 -6.88
CA ALA A 93 0.75 7.87 -6.33
C ALA A 93 0.97 8.64 -5.00
N LYS A 94 0.26 9.77 -4.81
CA LYS A 94 0.26 10.54 -3.56
C LYS A 94 -0.24 9.74 -2.35
N LEU A 95 -1.12 8.75 -2.55
CA LEU A 95 -1.67 7.89 -1.50
C LEU A 95 -0.57 7.06 -0.82
N ILE A 96 0.39 6.56 -1.59
CA ILE A 96 1.56 5.84 -1.07
C ILE A 96 2.36 6.72 -0.09
N THR A 97 2.56 8.00 -0.44
CA THR A 97 3.27 8.97 0.40
C THR A 97 2.48 9.32 1.66
N ALA A 98 1.17 9.52 1.55
CA ALA A 98 0.29 9.79 2.69
C ALA A 98 0.25 8.61 3.68
N ARG A 99 0.09 7.38 3.19
CA ARG A 99 0.22 6.14 4.00
C ARG A 99 1.60 5.99 4.64
N GLY A 100 2.65 6.51 4.00
CA GLY A 100 4.01 6.58 4.58
C GLY A 100 4.10 7.56 5.75
N ALA A 101 3.47 8.74 5.65
CA ALA A 101 3.41 9.71 6.75
C ALA A 101 2.58 9.20 7.94
N ASP A 102 1.44 8.56 7.67
CA ASP A 102 0.54 7.97 8.69
C ASP A 102 1.26 6.91 9.54
N ARG A 103 1.91 5.94 8.88
CA ARG A 103 2.71 4.90 9.56
C ARG A 103 3.90 5.46 10.35
N ALA A 104 4.37 6.67 10.04
CA ALA A 104 5.41 7.38 10.77
C ALA A 104 4.86 8.31 11.88
N ALA A 105 3.56 8.18 12.22
CA ALA A 105 2.84 9.05 13.16
C ALA A 105 2.85 10.55 12.78
N ARG A 106 3.15 10.88 11.53
CA ARG A 106 3.16 12.26 11.00
C ARG A 106 1.75 12.64 10.55
N PHE A 107 0.78 12.51 11.45
CA PHE A 107 -0.66 12.49 11.13
C PHE A 107 -1.14 13.76 10.39
N LYS A 108 -0.67 14.95 10.77
CA LYS A 108 -0.98 16.20 10.04
C LYS A 108 -0.64 16.08 8.55
N ARG A 109 0.60 15.67 8.23
CA ARG A 109 1.07 15.46 6.85
C ARG A 109 0.34 14.32 6.15
N ALA A 110 -0.09 13.29 6.89
CA ALA A 110 -0.90 12.21 6.34
C ALA A 110 -2.28 12.72 5.92
N LEU A 111 -2.96 13.47 6.78
CA LEU A 111 -4.29 14.05 6.53
C LEU A 111 -4.26 15.09 5.39
N GLU A 112 -3.23 15.93 5.34
CA GLU A 112 -2.98 16.83 4.19
C GLU A 112 -2.83 16.03 2.88
N GLY A 113 -2.03 14.95 2.90
CA GLY A 113 -1.84 14.07 1.75
C GLY A 113 -3.10 13.29 1.35
N TYR A 114 -3.92 12.86 2.30
CA TYR A 114 -5.19 12.19 2.02
C TYR A 114 -6.23 13.17 1.45
N ALA A 115 -6.28 14.41 1.93
CA ALA A 115 -7.15 15.46 1.38
C ALA A 115 -6.79 15.78 -0.08
N ASP A 116 -5.50 15.85 -0.41
CA ASP A 116 -5.00 15.98 -1.80
C ASP A 116 -5.42 14.77 -2.67
N VAL A 117 -5.25 13.54 -2.15
CA VAL A 117 -5.70 12.31 -2.84
C VAL A 117 -7.21 12.31 -3.14
N MET A 118 -8.06 12.88 -2.28
CA MET A 118 -9.50 12.99 -2.52
C MET A 118 -9.87 13.88 -3.73
N THR A 119 -8.93 14.69 -4.24
CA THR A 119 -9.13 15.50 -5.45
C THR A 119 -8.78 14.75 -6.75
N ASP A 120 -8.05 13.63 -6.67
CA ASP A 120 -7.69 12.81 -7.84
C ASP A 120 -8.89 11.93 -8.24
N PRO A 121 -9.41 12.00 -9.48
CA PRO A 121 -10.55 11.19 -9.92
C PRO A 121 -10.39 9.68 -9.68
N LYS A 122 -9.16 9.15 -9.66
CA LYS A 122 -8.87 7.74 -9.38
C LYS A 122 -9.26 7.32 -7.96
N SER A 123 -9.36 8.24 -7.00
CA SER A 123 -9.82 7.95 -5.65
C SER A 123 -11.28 7.52 -5.57
N ASN A 124 -12.07 7.72 -6.65
CA ASN A 124 -13.49 7.37 -6.68
C ASN A 124 -13.76 5.86 -6.92
N SER A 125 -12.75 5.06 -7.27
CA SER A 125 -12.88 3.60 -7.28
C SER A 125 -13.34 3.10 -5.91
N ALA A 126 -14.38 2.25 -5.86
CA ALA A 126 -15.04 1.88 -4.60
C ALA A 126 -14.09 1.36 -3.52
N ASN A 127 -13.14 0.50 -3.90
CA ASN A 127 -12.14 -0.05 -2.97
C ASN A 127 -11.16 1.02 -2.47
N ILE A 128 -10.70 1.90 -3.36
CA ILE A 128 -9.79 3.01 -3.01
C ILE A 128 -10.49 3.99 -2.09
N LYS A 129 -11.74 4.36 -2.42
CA LYS A 129 -12.57 5.28 -1.64
C LYS A 129 -12.80 4.78 -0.21
N LEU A 130 -13.14 3.49 -0.06
CA LEU A 130 -13.41 2.88 1.24
C LEU A 130 -12.13 2.68 2.08
N ASP A 131 -11.02 2.27 1.46
CA ASP A 131 -9.71 2.21 2.16
C ASP A 131 -9.24 3.62 2.55
N LEU A 132 -9.43 4.64 1.69
CA LEU A 132 -9.11 6.03 1.99
C LEU A 132 -9.93 6.59 3.15
N GLN A 133 -11.23 6.27 3.24
CA GLN A 133 -12.06 6.61 4.40
C GLN A 133 -11.49 6.02 5.70
N PHE A 134 -11.11 4.74 5.70
CA PHE A 134 -10.44 4.12 6.84
C PHE A 134 -9.10 4.80 7.18
N LEU A 135 -8.27 5.09 6.18
CA LEU A 135 -6.96 5.71 6.37
C LEU A 135 -7.07 7.11 6.98
N ILE A 136 -8.04 7.92 6.54
CA ILE A 136 -8.35 9.22 7.13
C ILE A 136 -8.83 9.02 8.58
N ALA A 137 -9.81 8.15 8.82
CA ALA A 137 -10.32 7.87 10.16
C ALA A 137 -9.20 7.41 11.12
N ARG A 138 -8.29 6.55 10.64
CA ARG A 138 -7.12 6.08 11.37
C ARG A 138 -6.16 7.21 11.72
N ALA A 139 -5.81 8.06 10.76
CA ALA A 139 -4.89 9.17 10.99
C ALA A 139 -5.51 10.24 11.92
N THR A 140 -6.81 10.56 11.77
CA THR A 140 -7.53 11.46 12.68
C THR A 140 -7.54 10.90 14.11
N ALA A 141 -7.82 9.61 14.29
CA ALA A 141 -7.81 8.98 15.60
C ALA A 141 -6.41 8.88 16.20
N GLY A 142 -5.39 8.55 15.40
CA GLY A 142 -3.99 8.57 15.83
C GLY A 142 -3.55 9.96 16.30
N GLN A 143 -3.94 11.02 15.58
CA GLN A 143 -3.65 12.40 15.97
C GLN A 143 -4.34 12.77 17.29
N ALA A 144 -5.64 12.50 17.40
CA ALA A 144 -6.44 12.83 18.59
C ALA A 144 -5.99 12.07 19.84
N LEU A 145 -5.67 10.78 19.72
CA LEU A 145 -5.11 9.96 20.81
C LEU A 145 -3.68 10.40 21.21
N ALA A 146 -2.94 11.07 20.32
CA ALA A 146 -1.67 11.72 20.63
C ALA A 146 -1.84 13.14 21.23
N GLY A 147 -3.07 13.52 21.62
CA GLY A 147 -3.38 14.85 22.19
C GLY A 147 -3.54 15.98 21.17
N ALA A 148 -3.47 15.68 19.86
CA ALA A 148 -3.54 16.69 18.80
C ALA A 148 -4.83 16.55 17.99
N GLY A 149 -5.82 17.41 18.26
CA GLY A 149 -7.11 17.41 17.55
C GLY A 149 -8.26 16.86 18.41
N LYS A 150 -9.36 16.46 17.77
CA LYS A 150 -10.63 16.20 18.46
C LYS A 150 -11.00 14.71 18.44
N LEU A 151 -11.10 14.10 19.61
CA LEU A 151 -11.56 12.71 19.77
C LEU A 151 -12.97 12.48 19.20
N ALA A 152 -13.86 13.46 19.30
CA ALA A 152 -15.20 13.39 18.71
C ALA A 152 -15.18 13.30 17.16
N ASP A 153 -14.24 13.96 16.50
CA ASP A 153 -14.08 13.84 15.03
C ASP A 153 -13.51 12.46 14.65
N ALA A 154 -12.53 11.97 15.42
CA ALA A 154 -12.01 10.62 15.27
C ALA A 154 -13.10 9.55 15.40
N LYS A 155 -13.96 9.66 16.42
CA LYS A 155 -15.14 8.80 16.62
C LYS A 155 -16.04 8.80 15.39
N ALA A 156 -16.52 9.98 14.99
CA ALA A 156 -17.45 10.12 13.87
C ALA A 156 -16.90 9.52 12.55
N LYS A 157 -15.61 9.70 12.25
CA LYS A 157 -14.99 9.12 11.05
C LYS A 157 -14.86 7.59 11.13
N LEU A 158 -14.59 7.03 12.31
CA LEU A 158 -14.52 5.58 12.51
C LEU A 158 -15.91 4.93 12.44
N GLU A 159 -16.94 5.56 13.02
CA GLU A 159 -18.33 5.12 12.92
C GLU A 159 -18.82 5.15 11.47
N ALA A 160 -18.58 6.25 10.74
CA ALA A 160 -18.92 6.36 9.32
C ALA A 160 -18.21 5.29 8.47
N PHE A 161 -16.93 5.00 8.74
CA PHE A 161 -16.25 3.89 8.09
C PHE A 161 -16.90 2.54 8.45
N LEU A 162 -17.20 2.27 9.73
CA LEU A 162 -17.75 0.98 10.16
C LEU A 162 -19.15 0.70 9.60
N GLN A 163 -19.98 1.74 9.40
CA GLN A 163 -21.29 1.63 8.74
C GLN A 163 -21.16 1.13 7.29
N MET A 164 -20.15 1.60 6.55
CA MET A 164 -19.91 1.20 5.14
C MET A 164 -18.99 -0.03 5.02
N GLY A 165 -18.12 -0.24 6.00
CA GLY A 165 -16.98 -1.16 5.99
C GLY A 165 -17.15 -2.42 6.83
N GLY A 166 -18.38 -2.77 7.23
CA GLY A 166 -18.67 -3.96 8.07
C GLY A 166 -18.15 -5.30 7.51
N ALA A 167 -17.95 -5.39 6.19
CA ALA A 167 -17.37 -6.54 5.51
C ALA A 167 -15.93 -6.30 5.00
N ASN A 168 -15.30 -5.16 5.32
CA ASN A 168 -13.97 -4.81 4.84
C ASN A 168 -12.87 -5.38 5.76
N PHE A 169 -11.71 -5.76 5.21
CA PHE A 169 -10.57 -6.27 5.99
C PHE A 169 -10.05 -5.30 7.07
N ARG A 170 -10.31 -3.99 6.94
CA ARG A 170 -10.00 -2.97 7.96
C ARG A 170 -10.99 -2.94 9.13
N TYR A 171 -12.05 -3.76 9.14
CA TYR A 171 -13.11 -3.78 10.17
C TYR A 171 -12.57 -3.89 11.61
N PHE A 172 -11.86 -4.97 11.94
CA PHE A 172 -11.34 -5.17 13.30
C PHE A 172 -10.30 -4.09 13.71
N PRO A 173 -9.36 -3.65 12.84
CA PRO A 173 -8.54 -2.46 13.08
C PRO A 173 -9.34 -1.19 13.41
N ALA A 174 -10.47 -0.94 12.74
CA ALA A 174 -11.33 0.20 13.00
C ALA A 174 -12.08 0.07 14.33
N VAL A 175 -12.65 -1.10 14.64
CA VAL A 175 -13.29 -1.42 15.93
C VAL A 175 -12.31 -1.20 17.09
N GLY A 176 -11.11 -1.77 17.02
CA GLY A 176 -10.08 -1.63 18.06
C GLY A 176 -9.49 -0.21 18.19
N LEU A 177 -9.67 0.64 17.18
CA LEU A 177 -9.32 2.05 17.25
C LEU A 177 -10.47 2.90 17.80
N LEU A 178 -11.72 2.58 17.44
CA LEU A 178 -12.91 3.22 17.99
C LEU A 178 -13.00 2.98 19.50
N GLY A 179 -12.81 1.75 19.97
CA GLY A 179 -12.80 1.46 21.41
C GLY A 179 -11.76 2.28 22.21
N ARG A 180 -10.59 2.56 21.61
CA ARG A 180 -9.57 3.43 22.23
C ARG A 180 -9.98 4.91 22.24
N VAL A 181 -10.63 5.38 21.18
CA VAL A 181 -11.17 6.75 21.12
C VAL A 181 -12.32 6.92 22.12
N GLU A 182 -13.20 5.94 22.26
CA GLU A 182 -14.28 5.93 23.24
C GLU A 182 -13.73 5.91 24.68
N LEU A 183 -12.74 5.07 24.98
CA LEU A 183 -12.08 5.08 26.29
C LEU A 183 -11.43 6.44 26.61
N ALA A 184 -10.76 7.06 25.63
CA ALA A 184 -10.19 8.39 25.78
C ALA A 184 -11.24 9.52 25.91
N LEU A 185 -12.50 9.26 25.53
CA LEU A 185 -13.65 10.15 25.75
C LEU A 185 -14.34 9.92 27.12
N GLY A 186 -13.96 8.88 27.87
CA GLY A 186 -14.69 8.43 29.08
C GLY A 186 -15.92 7.56 28.79
N ASN A 187 -16.15 7.19 27.52
CA ASN A 187 -17.29 6.40 27.07
C ASN A 187 -17.03 4.89 27.31
N HIS A 188 -16.95 4.50 28.57
CA HIS A 188 -16.46 3.18 28.99
C HIS A 188 -17.29 2.00 28.47
N ASP A 189 -18.63 2.10 28.47
CA ASP A 189 -19.52 1.03 27.98
C ASP A 189 -19.38 0.83 26.46
N GLN A 190 -19.26 1.93 25.71
CA GLN A 190 -19.02 1.90 24.27
C GLN A 190 -17.63 1.33 23.98
N ALA A 191 -16.61 1.72 24.75
CA ALA A 191 -15.27 1.16 24.66
C ALA A 191 -15.26 -0.36 24.91
N LYS A 192 -15.91 -0.83 25.99
CA LYS A 192 -16.09 -2.25 26.32
C LYS A 192 -16.75 -2.99 25.16
N THR A 193 -17.85 -2.46 24.62
CA THR A 193 -18.55 -3.03 23.44
C THR A 193 -17.64 -3.19 22.22
N GLN A 194 -16.80 -2.20 21.90
CA GLN A 194 -15.85 -2.32 20.79
C GLN A 194 -14.75 -3.36 21.10
N PHE A 195 -14.25 -3.40 22.34
CA PHE A 195 -13.20 -4.36 22.71
C PHE A 195 -13.71 -5.80 22.83
N THR A 196 -14.96 -6.04 23.23
CA THR A 196 -15.65 -7.33 23.09
C THR A 196 -15.74 -7.75 21.61
N THR A 197 -16.10 -6.81 20.73
CA THR A 197 -16.15 -7.06 19.29
C THR A 197 -14.76 -7.40 18.71
N LEU A 198 -13.71 -6.73 19.19
CA LEU A 198 -12.31 -7.06 18.83
C LEU A 198 -11.90 -8.44 19.37
N SER A 199 -12.30 -8.80 20.60
CA SER A 199 -11.99 -10.12 21.18
C SER A 199 -12.74 -11.28 20.53
N ALA A 200 -13.77 -11.00 19.73
CA ALA A 200 -14.46 -11.98 18.88
C ALA A 200 -13.74 -12.25 17.52
N ALA A 201 -12.63 -11.57 17.23
CA ALA A 201 -11.84 -11.82 16.03
C ALA A 201 -11.26 -13.26 16.02
N PRO A 202 -11.05 -13.89 14.85
CA PRO A 202 -10.58 -15.27 14.79
C PRO A 202 -9.11 -15.45 15.17
N TRP A 203 -8.31 -14.37 15.26
CA TRP A 203 -6.87 -14.44 15.50
C TRP A 203 -6.49 -14.08 16.94
N LEU A 204 -5.54 -14.85 17.49
CA LEU A 204 -5.12 -14.75 18.90
C LEU A 204 -4.61 -13.34 19.27
N ASP A 205 -3.90 -12.66 18.37
CA ASP A 205 -3.38 -11.30 18.60
C ASP A 205 -4.50 -10.29 18.84
N TYR A 206 -5.60 -10.37 18.09
CA TYR A 206 -6.76 -9.50 18.27
C TYR A 206 -7.61 -9.94 19.48
N LYS A 207 -7.71 -11.24 19.77
CA LYS A 207 -8.34 -11.75 21.00
C LYS A 207 -7.69 -11.15 22.24
N MET A 208 -6.37 -11.34 22.38
CA MET A 208 -5.58 -10.82 23.50
C MET A 208 -5.62 -9.29 23.56
N ALA A 209 -5.55 -8.59 22.43
CA ALA A 209 -5.64 -7.13 22.39
C ALA A 209 -7.01 -6.62 22.88
N GLY A 210 -8.11 -7.29 22.50
CA GLY A 210 -9.46 -6.98 22.97
C GLY A 210 -9.67 -7.26 24.46
N GLN A 211 -9.16 -8.37 24.98
CA GLN A 211 -9.22 -8.72 26.41
C GLN A 211 -8.39 -7.74 27.27
N SER A 212 -7.13 -7.52 26.90
CA SER A 212 -6.26 -6.55 27.60
C SER A 212 -6.80 -5.12 27.56
N ALA A 213 -7.55 -4.76 26.51
CA ALA A 213 -8.24 -3.48 26.44
C ALA A 213 -9.50 -3.43 27.34
N GLN A 214 -10.28 -4.52 27.46
CA GLN A 214 -11.38 -4.61 28.42
C GLN A 214 -10.89 -4.50 29.87
N ALA A 215 -9.83 -5.21 30.25
CA ALA A 215 -9.21 -5.09 31.56
C ALA A 215 -8.79 -3.63 31.88
N LYS A 216 -8.27 -2.88 30.88
CA LYS A 216 -7.95 -1.45 31.05
C LYS A 216 -9.17 -0.56 31.27
N VAL A 217 -10.30 -0.85 30.61
CA VAL A 217 -11.56 -0.11 30.88
C VAL A 217 -11.97 -0.32 32.34
N LEU A 218 -11.91 -1.56 32.83
CA LEU A 218 -12.29 -1.93 34.19
C LEU A 218 -11.37 -1.32 35.26
N LEU A 219 -10.05 -1.27 35.02
CA LEU A 219 -9.09 -0.56 35.87
C LEU A 219 -9.36 0.96 35.93
N VAL A 220 -9.77 1.58 34.81
CA VAL A 220 -10.15 3.00 34.78
C VAL A 220 -11.49 3.24 35.49
N GLN A 221 -12.32 2.21 35.65
CA GLN A 221 -13.55 2.19 36.45
C GLN A 221 -13.35 1.75 37.92
N ASP A 222 -12.10 1.67 38.40
CA ASP A 222 -11.72 1.20 39.75
C ASP A 222 -12.25 -0.22 40.10
N SER A 223 -12.60 -1.00 39.08
CA SER A 223 -13.24 -2.32 39.20
C SER A 223 -12.18 -3.42 39.10
N VAL A 224 -11.30 -3.48 40.10
CA VAL A 224 -10.08 -4.31 40.11
C VAL A 224 -10.37 -5.82 39.97
N ASP A 225 -11.40 -6.32 40.66
CA ASP A 225 -11.76 -7.75 40.60
C ASP A 225 -12.28 -8.16 39.23
N GLU A 226 -13.09 -7.32 38.57
CA GLU A 226 -13.52 -7.56 37.18
C GLU A 226 -12.34 -7.50 36.21
N ALA A 227 -11.37 -6.59 36.43
CA ALA A 227 -10.21 -6.43 35.58
C ALA A 227 -9.27 -7.66 35.58
N LEU A 228 -9.24 -8.42 36.68
CA LEU A 228 -8.46 -9.66 36.80
C LEU A 228 -9.11 -10.87 36.09
N ALA A 229 -10.40 -10.77 35.74
CA ALA A 229 -11.19 -11.87 35.15
C ALA A 229 -11.36 -11.78 33.61
N ALA A 230 -10.79 -10.76 32.96
CA ALA A 230 -11.01 -10.41 31.54
C ALA A 230 -9.91 -10.89 30.56
#